data_AF-A0A1E4TR00-F1
#
_entry.id   AF-A0A1E4TR00-F1
#
_cell.length_a   1.000
_cell.length_b   1.000
_cell.length_c   1.000
_cell.angle_alpha   90.00
_cell.angle_beta   90.00
_cell.angle_gamma   90.00
#
_symmetry.space_group_name_H-M   'P 1'
#
loop_
_entity.id
_entity.type
_entity.pdbx_description
1 polymer ?
#
loop_
_entity_poly.entity_id
_entity_poly.type
_entity_poly.pdbx_seq_one_letter_code
_entity_poly.pdbx_strand_id
1 'polypeptide(L)'
;MTMLLPILKKEVFNVRFIAQTRAFATTQVVTKKAKKQPEGPKRPPAAYALFIKENFSHEKAENPNLKSTEILSQLGSAWKSLGNGEKSKYEEEAKNQLAAYKKKKEDYLASLPEKEVYGYAKFMKEKFATYFVKSSDPNDRNKNFGEVSKKVAAEWKSLPESEKKLYKKPEN
;
A
#
# COMPACT_ATOMS: atom_id res chain seq x y z
N MET A 1 15.25 25.94 23.29
CA MET A 1 15.17 24.46 23.21
C MET A 1 13.99 24.11 22.30
N THR A 2 14.22 24.23 20.99
CA THR A 2 13.22 24.05 19.94
C THR A 2 13.04 22.57 19.66
N MET A 3 11.96 21.96 20.15
CA MET A 3 11.53 20.62 19.74
C MET A 3 10.46 20.75 18.66
N LEU A 4 10.93 20.88 17.42
CA LEU A 4 10.13 20.70 16.21
C LEU A 4 9.91 19.19 15.98
N LEU A 5 8.64 18.78 16.03
CA LEU A 5 7.99 17.63 15.37
C LEU A 5 8.37 16.19 15.78
N PRO A 6 7.32 15.34 15.92
CA PRO A 6 7.34 14.08 15.17
C PRO A 6 6.00 13.81 14.47
N ILE A 7 5.75 14.48 13.35
CA ILE A 7 4.64 14.16 12.43
C ILE A 7 4.91 12.87 11.60
N LEU A 8 6.12 12.30 11.67
CA LEU A 8 6.58 11.26 10.75
C LEU A 8 6.47 9.79 11.20
N LYS A 9 5.70 9.46 12.25
CA LYS A 9 5.51 8.04 12.70
C LYS A 9 4.11 7.44 12.46
N LYS A 10 3.15 8.20 11.93
CA LYS A 10 1.79 7.68 11.65
C LYS A 10 1.61 7.07 10.25
N GLU A 11 2.47 7.38 9.29
CA GLU A 11 2.33 6.90 7.90
C GLU A 11 2.68 5.41 7.70
N VAL A 12 3.72 4.90 8.37
CA VAL A 12 4.24 3.56 8.10
C VAL A 12 3.33 2.46 8.66
N PHE A 13 2.67 2.73 9.79
CA PHE A 13 1.70 1.80 10.39
C PHE A 13 0.42 1.69 9.56
N ASN A 14 -0.05 2.82 9.02
CA ASN A 14 -1.29 2.88 8.24
C ASN A 14 -1.17 2.07 6.94
N VAL A 15 -0.03 2.13 6.23
CA VAL A 15 0.13 1.45 4.93
C VAL A 15 0.33 -0.06 5.08
N ARG A 16 1.09 -0.55 6.08
CA ARG A 16 1.27 -2.00 6.31
C ARG A 16 0.01 -2.66 6.89
N PHE A 17 -0.68 -2.00 7.82
CA PHE A 17 -1.93 -2.52 8.38
C PHE A 17 -3.06 -2.55 7.34
N ILE A 18 -3.22 -1.52 6.50
CA ILE A 18 -4.24 -1.48 5.43
C ILE A 18 -3.98 -2.54 4.35
N ALA A 19 -2.73 -2.81 3.99
CA ALA A 19 -2.40 -3.82 2.98
C ALA A 19 -2.66 -5.25 3.47
N GLN A 20 -2.38 -5.54 4.75
CA GLN A 20 -2.47 -6.88 5.33
C GLN A 20 -3.88 -7.24 5.83
N THR A 21 -4.66 -6.25 6.30
CA THR A 21 -6.09 -6.44 6.63
C THR A 21 -6.94 -6.77 5.40
N ARG A 22 -6.60 -6.26 4.21
CA ARG A 22 -7.21 -6.69 2.93
C ARG A 22 -6.96 -8.17 2.64
N ALA A 23 -5.78 -8.68 2.98
CA ALA A 23 -5.44 -10.09 2.80
C ALA A 23 -6.15 -11.01 3.82
N PHE A 24 -6.34 -10.57 5.07
CA PHE A 24 -6.99 -11.39 6.10
C PHE A 24 -8.53 -11.38 6.01
N ALA A 25 -9.14 -10.26 5.60
CA ALA A 25 -10.57 -10.19 5.32
C ALA A 25 -10.98 -11.05 4.11
N THR A 26 -10.02 -11.41 3.24
CA THR A 26 -10.24 -12.27 2.07
C THR A 26 -10.42 -13.75 2.44
N THR A 27 -9.93 -14.19 3.62
CA THR A 27 -9.96 -15.62 3.99
C THR A 27 -11.23 -16.05 4.75
N GLN A 28 -12.15 -15.14 5.06
CA GLN A 28 -13.43 -15.47 5.75
C GLN A 28 -14.68 -14.98 5.02
N VAL A 29 -14.54 -14.29 3.87
CA VAL A 29 -15.69 -13.83 3.08
C VAL A 29 -15.42 -14.07 1.60
N VAL A 30 -15.58 -15.33 1.16
CA VAL A 30 -16.08 -15.56 -0.18
C VAL A 30 -17.52 -15.07 -0.18
N THR A 31 -17.79 -13.89 -0.74
CA THR A 31 -19.04 -13.56 -1.45
C THR A 31 -19.07 -12.10 -1.88
N LYS A 32 -19.48 -11.92 -3.15
CA LYS A 32 -19.94 -10.68 -3.80
C LYS A 32 -18.85 -9.66 -4.14
N LYS A 33 -18.58 -9.56 -5.44
CA LYS A 33 -17.80 -8.49 -6.09
C LYS A 33 -18.21 -7.14 -5.50
N ALA A 34 -17.36 -6.58 -4.64
CA ALA A 34 -17.57 -5.25 -4.08
C ALA A 34 -17.71 -4.27 -5.25
N LYS A 35 -18.75 -3.41 -5.22
CA LYS A 35 -18.93 -2.31 -6.18
C LYS A 35 -17.58 -1.62 -6.37
N LYS A 36 -17.07 -1.67 -7.61
CA LYS A 36 -15.77 -1.11 -7.99
C LYS A 36 -15.77 0.34 -7.51
N GLN A 37 -14.99 0.62 -6.47
CA GLN A 37 -14.81 1.99 -6.00
C GLN A 37 -14.33 2.84 -7.19
N PRO A 38 -14.54 4.16 -7.19
CA PRO A 38 -13.87 5.04 -8.15
C PRO A 38 -12.42 4.62 -8.24
N GLU A 39 -11.90 4.39 -9.44
CA GLU A 39 -10.54 3.91 -9.58
C GLU A 39 -9.64 5.00 -8.99
N GLY A 40 -9.02 4.70 -7.84
CA GLY A 40 -8.16 5.65 -7.14
C GLY A 40 -7.01 6.08 -8.06
N PRO A 41 -6.23 7.10 -7.67
CA PRO A 41 -5.11 7.54 -8.49
C PRO A 41 -4.23 6.34 -8.85
N LYS A 42 -3.81 6.27 -10.12
CA LYS A 42 -2.97 5.18 -10.62
C LYS A 42 -1.51 5.47 -10.30
N ARG A 43 -0.76 4.43 -9.90
CA ARG A 43 0.67 4.56 -9.60
C ARG A 43 1.42 4.97 -10.88
N PRO A 44 2.27 6.01 -10.82
CA PRO A 44 3.05 6.44 -11.97
C PRO A 44 4.14 5.41 -12.33
N PRO A 45 4.62 5.41 -13.60
CA PRO A 45 5.71 4.56 -14.04
C PRO A 45 7.03 4.88 -13.31
N ALA A 46 7.92 3.89 -13.23
CA ALA A 46 9.28 4.07 -12.73
C ALA A 46 10.20 4.67 -13.82
N ALA A 47 11.39 5.14 -13.43
CA ALA A 47 12.37 5.77 -14.33
C ALA A 47 12.65 4.95 -15.60
N TYR A 48 12.94 3.66 -15.45
CA TYR A 48 13.14 2.75 -16.59
C TYR A 48 11.91 2.69 -17.51
N ALA A 49 10.70 2.64 -16.95
CA ALA A 49 9.48 2.59 -17.75
C ALA A 49 9.19 3.91 -18.48
N LEU A 50 9.61 5.06 -17.92
CA LEU A 50 9.58 6.35 -18.62
C LEU A 50 10.53 6.33 -19.82
N PHE A 51 11.77 5.85 -19.63
CA PHE A 51 12.74 5.69 -20.71
C PHE A 51 12.22 4.79 -21.83
N ILE A 52 11.66 3.61 -21.50
CA ILE A 52 11.05 2.73 -22.51
C ILE A 52 9.91 3.45 -23.23
N LYS A 53 9.04 4.15 -22.51
CA LYS A 53 7.89 4.83 -23.12
C LYS A 53 8.30 5.89 -24.15
N GLU A 54 9.36 6.64 -23.88
CA GLU A 54 9.87 7.68 -24.77
C GLU A 54 10.57 7.09 -26.01
N ASN A 55 11.40 6.07 -25.82
CA ASN A 55 12.26 5.54 -26.88
C ASN A 55 11.62 4.39 -27.69
N PHE A 56 10.65 3.68 -27.13
CA PHE A 56 10.04 2.52 -27.80
C PHE A 56 9.33 2.87 -29.11
N SER A 57 8.63 4.00 -29.16
CA SER A 57 7.93 4.41 -30.38
C SER A 57 8.90 4.75 -31.51
N HIS A 58 10.04 5.36 -31.16
CA HIS A 58 11.12 5.67 -32.10
C HIS A 58 11.77 4.40 -32.64
N GLU A 59 12.22 3.51 -31.75
CA GLU A 59 12.83 2.22 -32.12
C GLU A 59 11.87 1.35 -32.96
N LYS A 60 10.57 1.39 -32.66
CA LYS A 60 9.57 0.64 -33.42
C LYS A 60 9.32 1.22 -34.81
N ALA A 61 9.46 2.53 -34.98
CA ALA A 61 9.34 3.19 -36.27
C ALA A 61 10.57 2.95 -37.15
N GLU A 62 11.77 2.94 -36.56
CA GLU A 62 13.02 2.61 -37.27
C GLU A 62 13.11 1.11 -37.61
N ASN A 63 12.57 0.26 -36.72
CA ASN A 63 12.60 -1.19 -36.87
C ASN A 63 11.19 -1.79 -36.92
N PRO A 64 10.38 -1.50 -37.97
CA PRO A 64 8.99 -1.94 -38.06
C PRO A 64 8.87 -3.47 -38.09
N ASN A 65 9.88 -4.16 -38.65
CA ASN A 65 9.91 -5.62 -38.81
C ASN A 65 10.31 -6.37 -37.52
N LEU A 66 10.96 -5.69 -36.56
CA LEU A 66 11.37 -6.33 -35.31
C LEU A 66 10.19 -6.56 -34.37
N LYS A 67 10.26 -7.64 -33.59
CA LYS A 67 9.24 -7.92 -32.58
C LYS A 67 9.39 -6.91 -31.43
N SER A 68 8.27 -6.51 -30.83
CA SER A 68 8.28 -5.60 -29.67
C SER A 68 9.17 -6.12 -28.53
N THR A 69 9.27 -7.44 -28.35
CA THR A 69 10.14 -8.07 -27.35
C THR A 69 11.63 -7.85 -27.63
N GLU A 70 12.05 -7.83 -28.89
CA GLU A 70 13.43 -7.58 -29.29
C GLU A 70 13.80 -6.12 -29.07
N ILE A 71 12.89 -5.21 -29.41
CA ILE A 71 13.03 -3.77 -29.15
C ILE A 71 13.13 -3.50 -27.65
N LEU A 72 12.29 -4.14 -26.82
CA LEU A 72 12.40 -4.01 -25.35
C LEU A 72 13.76 -4.52 -24.83
N SER A 73 14.31 -5.58 -25.44
CA SER A 73 15.63 -6.12 -25.08
C SER A 73 16.75 -5.14 -25.43
N GLN A 74 16.69 -4.52 -26.61
CA GLN A 74 17.62 -3.48 -27.05
C GLN A 74 17.58 -2.27 -26.11
N LEU A 75 16.38 -1.76 -25.82
CA LEU A 75 16.21 -0.65 -24.87
C LEU A 75 16.64 -1.01 -23.45
N GLY A 76 16.43 -2.25 -23.00
CA GLY A 76 16.93 -2.73 -21.71
C GLY A 76 18.46 -2.70 -21.64
N SER A 77 19.13 -2.98 -22.76
CA SER A 77 20.59 -2.90 -22.88
C SER A 77 21.06 -1.46 -22.96
N ALA A 78 20.38 -0.60 -23.75
CA ALA A 78 20.63 0.83 -23.82
C ALA A 78 20.52 1.49 -22.44
N TRP A 79 19.48 1.17 -21.67
CA TRP A 79 19.31 1.68 -20.31
C TRP A 79 20.48 1.33 -19.39
N LYS A 80 21.04 0.12 -19.48
CA LYS A 80 22.20 -0.26 -18.68
C LYS A 80 23.43 0.56 -19.07
N SER A 81 23.62 0.83 -20.37
CA SER A 81 24.72 1.59 -20.93
C SER A 81 24.60 3.12 -20.76
N LEU A 82 23.40 3.66 -20.48
CA LEU A 82 23.22 5.09 -20.25
C LEU A 82 24.10 5.62 -19.12
N GLY A 83 24.62 6.84 -19.30
CA GLY A 83 25.37 7.55 -18.29
C GLY A 83 24.51 7.97 -17.10
N ASN A 84 25.17 8.25 -15.97
CA ASN A 84 24.48 8.66 -14.74
C ASN A 84 23.64 9.94 -14.92
N GLY A 85 24.09 10.88 -15.77
CA GLY A 85 23.34 12.12 -16.03
C GLY A 85 21.99 11.87 -16.70
N GLU A 86 21.96 11.04 -17.76
CA GLU A 86 20.72 10.73 -18.48
C GLU A 86 19.77 9.88 -17.63
N LYS A 87 20.29 8.90 -16.90
CA LYS A 87 19.50 8.13 -15.91
C LYS A 87 18.88 9.05 -14.86
N SER A 88 19.66 10.01 -14.34
CA SER A 88 19.20 10.93 -13.30
C SER A 88 17.99 11.75 -13.75
N LYS A 89 17.93 12.16 -15.03
CA LYS A 89 16.76 12.86 -15.59
C LYS A 89 15.47 12.04 -15.39
N TYR A 90 15.50 10.77 -15.77
CA TYR A 90 14.33 9.88 -15.65
C TYR A 90 14.02 9.53 -14.18
N GLU A 91 15.05 9.42 -13.33
CA GLU A 91 14.88 9.18 -11.89
C GLU A 91 14.23 10.37 -11.19
N GLU A 92 14.66 11.60 -11.49
CA GLU A 92 14.05 12.82 -10.96
C GLU A 92 12.61 12.97 -11.43
N GLU A 93 12.34 12.73 -12.72
CA GLU A 93 10.97 12.76 -13.23
C GLU A 93 10.08 11.72 -12.55
N ALA A 94 10.54 10.47 -12.44
CA ALA A 94 9.80 9.41 -11.74
C ALA A 94 9.57 9.75 -10.26
N LYS A 95 10.55 10.36 -9.59
CA LYS A 95 10.43 10.82 -8.20
C LYS A 95 9.38 11.92 -8.06
N ASN A 96 9.37 12.89 -8.97
CA ASN A 96 8.38 13.98 -8.97
C ASN A 96 6.97 13.46 -9.23
N GLN A 97 6.80 12.58 -10.22
CA GLN A 97 5.51 11.93 -10.48
C GLN A 97 5.04 11.11 -9.28
N LEU A 98 5.94 10.37 -8.63
CA LEU A 98 5.64 9.58 -7.44
C LEU A 98 5.23 10.46 -6.25
N ALA A 99 5.89 11.60 -6.05
CA ALA A 99 5.53 12.55 -4.99
C ALA A 99 4.13 13.14 -5.22
N ALA A 100 3.83 13.57 -6.45
CA ALA A 100 2.50 14.06 -6.82
C ALA A 100 1.42 12.98 -6.64
N TYR A 101 1.74 11.72 -7.00
CA TYR A 101 0.86 10.58 -6.78
C TYR A 101 0.58 10.32 -5.30
N LYS A 102 1.58 10.41 -4.42
CA LYS A 102 1.39 10.21 -2.97
C LYS A 102 0.39 11.22 -2.41
N LYS A 103 0.55 12.50 -2.74
CA LYS A 103 -0.39 13.55 -2.35
C LYS A 103 -1.81 13.27 -2.85
N LYS A 104 -1.98 12.99 -4.15
CA LYS A 104 -3.29 12.63 -4.73
C LYS A 104 -3.89 11.40 -4.07
N LYS A 105 -3.06 10.42 -3.69
CA LYS A 105 -3.50 9.20 -3.02
C LYS A 105 -3.97 9.50 -1.60
N GLU A 106 -3.27 10.35 -0.86
CA GLU A 106 -3.68 10.80 0.47
C GLU A 106 -5.01 11.56 0.41
N ASP A 107 -5.13 12.52 -0.51
CA ASP A 107 -6.38 13.27 -0.74
C ASP A 107 -7.53 12.32 -1.10
N TYR A 108 -7.28 11.35 -2.00
CA TYR A 108 -8.25 10.33 -2.36
C TYR A 108 -8.67 9.48 -1.15
N LEU A 109 -7.71 9.01 -0.34
CA LEU A 109 -7.99 8.23 0.85
C LEU A 109 -8.77 9.02 1.90
N ALA A 110 -8.51 10.32 2.04
CA ALA A 110 -9.25 11.22 2.93
C ALA A 110 -10.66 11.53 2.41
N SER A 111 -10.86 11.56 1.09
CA SER A 111 -12.18 11.77 0.46
C SER A 111 -13.11 10.55 0.55
N LEU A 112 -12.56 9.37 0.81
CA LEU A 112 -13.37 8.17 0.96
C LEU A 112 -14.17 8.25 2.27
N PRO A 113 -15.46 7.89 2.24
CA PRO A 113 -16.24 7.82 3.48
C PRO A 113 -15.55 6.83 4.43
N GLU A 114 -15.35 7.25 5.68
CA GLU A 114 -14.83 6.36 6.70
C GLU A 114 -15.80 5.18 6.82
N LYS A 115 -15.33 4.00 6.42
CA LYS A 115 -16.14 2.80 6.57
C LYS A 115 -16.15 2.46 8.03
N GLU A 116 -17.30 2.62 8.67
CA GLU A 116 -17.50 2.11 10.02
C GLU A 116 -17.29 0.60 10.00
N VAL A 117 -16.23 0.18 10.68
CA VAL A 117 -15.87 -1.23 10.84
C VAL A 117 -16.55 -1.72 12.10
N TYR A 118 -17.27 -2.84 12.02
CA TYR A 118 -17.97 -3.46 13.14
C TYR A 118 -17.53 -4.92 13.35
N GLY A 119 -18.05 -5.51 14.41
CA GLY A 119 -17.81 -6.87 14.87
C GLY A 119 -16.34 -7.13 15.16
N TYR A 120 -15.91 -8.34 14.82
CA TYR A 120 -14.54 -8.79 15.01
C TYR A 120 -13.49 -7.85 14.40
N ALA A 121 -13.80 -7.19 13.27
CA ALA A 121 -12.84 -6.29 12.62
C ALA A 121 -12.60 -4.99 13.41
N LYS A 122 -13.61 -4.47 14.14
CA LYS A 122 -13.46 -3.32 15.04
C LYS A 122 -12.59 -3.70 16.24
N PHE A 123 -12.90 -4.85 16.85
CA PHE A 123 -12.14 -5.43 17.94
C PHE A 123 -10.68 -5.68 17.57
N MET A 124 -10.45 -6.28 16.40
CA MET A 124 -9.11 -6.50 15.85
C MET A 124 -8.35 -5.19 15.67
N LYS A 125 -8.96 -4.14 15.10
CA LYS A 125 -8.30 -2.83 14.91
C LYS A 125 -7.83 -2.23 16.25
N GLU A 126 -8.67 -2.28 17.27
CA GLU A 126 -8.35 -1.76 18.60
C GLU A 126 -7.25 -2.58 19.29
N LYS A 127 -7.39 -3.92 19.34
CA LYS A 127 -6.42 -4.78 20.02
C LYS A 127 -5.09 -4.81 19.30
N PHE A 128 -5.07 -4.85 17.97
CA PHE A 128 -3.82 -4.75 17.21
C PHE A 128 -3.11 -3.42 17.46
N ALA A 129 -3.83 -2.29 17.54
CA ALA A 129 -3.18 -1.03 17.90
C ALA A 129 -2.47 -1.13 19.27
N THR A 130 -3.06 -1.80 20.26
CA THR A 130 -2.43 -1.96 21.58
C THR A 130 -1.18 -2.85 21.56
N TYR A 131 -1.19 -3.95 20.80
CA TYR A 131 -0.04 -4.86 20.73
C TYR A 131 1.15 -4.26 19.97
N PHE A 132 0.88 -3.44 18.94
CA PHE A 132 1.92 -2.81 18.13
C PHE A 132 2.46 -1.50 18.73
N VAL A 133 1.70 -0.82 19.60
CA VAL A 133 2.16 0.38 20.33
C VAL A 133 3.00 0.03 21.56
N LYS A 134 2.79 -1.13 22.19
CA LYS A 134 3.54 -1.56 23.39
C LYS A 134 4.97 -2.07 23.13
N SER A 135 5.36 -2.35 21.88
CA SER A 135 6.73 -2.82 21.57
C SER A 135 7.61 -1.65 21.13
N SER A 136 8.37 -1.06 22.05
CA SER A 136 9.34 0.00 21.76
C SER A 136 10.62 -0.49 21.05
N ASP A 137 10.80 -1.81 20.86
CA ASP A 137 12.02 -2.38 20.28
C ASP A 137 11.93 -2.60 18.74
N PRO A 138 12.82 -1.99 17.96
CA PRO A 138 12.85 -2.14 16.50
C PRO A 138 13.11 -3.59 16.03
N ASN A 139 13.84 -4.39 16.81
CA ASN A 139 14.34 -5.72 16.39
C ASN A 139 13.71 -6.91 17.15
N ASP A 140 12.57 -6.72 17.82
CA ASP A 140 11.84 -7.82 18.42
C ASP A 140 11.32 -8.78 17.32
N ARG A 141 11.94 -9.96 17.24
CA ARG A 141 11.58 -11.03 16.29
C ARG A 141 10.24 -11.69 16.61
N ASN A 142 9.61 -11.35 17.74
CA ASN A 142 8.28 -11.84 18.12
C ASN A 142 7.13 -11.04 17.44
N LYS A 143 7.44 -10.20 16.45
CA LYS A 143 6.49 -9.51 15.56
C LYS A 143 5.84 -10.44 14.54
N ASN A 144 5.40 -11.62 14.97
CA ASN A 144 4.63 -12.49 14.10
C ASN A 144 3.16 -12.06 14.17
N PHE A 145 2.70 -11.33 13.15
CA PHE A 145 1.28 -11.00 12.95
C PHE A 145 0.38 -12.23 13.17
N GLY A 146 0.85 -13.42 12.79
CA GLY A 146 0.14 -14.68 13.02
C GLY A 146 -0.09 -15.01 14.49
N GLU A 147 0.87 -14.74 15.38
CA GLU A 147 0.71 -14.99 16.82
C GLU A 147 -0.20 -13.96 17.48
N VAL A 148 0.00 -12.68 17.14
CA VAL A 148 -0.89 -11.61 17.63
C VAL A 148 -2.32 -11.87 17.14
N SER A 149 -2.50 -12.29 15.89
CA SER A 149 -3.80 -12.66 15.35
C SER A 149 -4.42 -13.86 16.06
N LYS A 150 -3.64 -14.89 16.42
CA LYS A 150 -4.13 -16.04 17.19
C LYS A 150 -4.57 -15.62 18.59
N LYS A 151 -3.79 -14.77 19.26
CA LYS A 151 -4.11 -14.23 20.59
C LYS A 151 -5.38 -13.40 20.56
N VAL A 152 -5.50 -12.47 19.63
CA VAL A 152 -6.71 -11.63 19.48
C VAL A 152 -7.92 -12.47 19.08
N ALA A 153 -7.75 -13.50 18.24
CA ALA A 153 -8.83 -14.43 17.92
C ALA A 153 -9.31 -15.24 19.14
N ALA A 154 -8.39 -15.68 20.00
CA ALA A 154 -8.72 -16.35 21.24
C ALA A 154 -9.46 -15.41 22.20
N GLU A 155 -9.00 -14.17 22.34
CA GLU A 155 -9.64 -13.14 23.15
C GLU A 155 -11.07 -12.84 22.68
N TRP A 156 -11.28 -12.71 21.36
CA TRP A 156 -12.62 -12.56 20.78
C TRP A 156 -13.55 -13.75 21.08
N LYS A 157 -13.02 -14.98 21.10
CA LYS A 157 -13.82 -16.16 21.43
C LYS A 157 -14.21 -16.17 22.90
N SER A 158 -13.29 -15.82 23.80
CA SER A 158 -13.52 -15.78 25.25
C SER A 158 -14.32 -14.57 25.74
N LEU A 159 -14.49 -13.54 24.92
CA LEU A 159 -15.23 -12.32 25.26
C LEU A 159 -16.71 -12.62 25.55
N PRO A 160 -17.28 -12.10 26.66
CA PRO A 160 -18.71 -12.24 26.96
C PRO A 160 -19.57 -11.54 25.91
N GLU A 161 -20.80 -12.03 25.72
CA GLU A 161 -21.72 -11.51 24.69
C GLU A 161 -22.08 -10.04 24.94
N SER A 162 -22.07 -9.58 26.19
CA SER A 162 -22.26 -8.18 26.59
C SER A 162 -21.20 -7.25 26.00
N GLU A 163 -19.93 -7.68 26.00
CA GLU A 163 -18.83 -6.90 25.43
C GLU A 163 -18.77 -7.00 23.91
N LYS A 164 -19.16 -8.16 23.35
CA LYS A 164 -19.30 -8.32 21.89
C LYS A 164 -20.33 -7.37 21.30
N LYS A 165 -21.37 -6.98 22.06
CA LYS A 165 -22.36 -5.97 21.62
C LYS A 165 -21.74 -4.60 21.35
N LEU A 166 -20.69 -4.18 22.07
CA LEU A 166 -19.98 -2.91 21.83
C LEU A 166 -19.33 -2.82 20.44
N TYR A 167 -19.03 -3.99 19.87
CA TYR A 167 -18.44 -4.09 18.55
C TYR A 167 -19.49 -4.24 17.45
N LYS A 168 -20.75 -4.60 17.76
CA LYS A 168 -21.82 -4.71 16.76
C LYS A 168 -22.20 -3.33 16.22
N LYS A 169 -22.79 -3.30 15.02
CA LYS A 169 -23.34 -2.08 14.43
C LYS A 169 -24.48 -1.57 15.33
N PRO A 170 -24.52 -0.28 15.71
CA PRO A 170 -25.67 0.25 16.44
C PRO A 170 -26.93 0.03 15.61
N GLU A 171 -27.97 -0.56 16.21
CA GLU A 171 -29.31 -0.58 15.62
C GLU A 171 -29.83 0.86 15.59
N ASN A 172 -30.20 1.34 14.40
CA ASN A 172 -30.94 2.60 14.22
C ASN A 172 -32.43 2.33 14.36
#